data_AF-A0A957TLD7-F1
#
_entry.id   AF-A0A957TLD7-F1
#
_cell.length_a   1.000
_cell.length_b   1.000
_cell.length_c   1.000
_cell.angle_alpha   90.00
_cell.angle_beta   90.00
_cell.angle_gamma   90.00
#
_symmetry.space_group_name_H-M   'P 1'
#
loop_
_entity.id
_entity.type
_entity.pdbx_description
1 polymer ?
#
loop_
_entity_poly.entity_id
_entity_poly.type
_entity_poly.pdbx_seq_one_letter_code
_entity_poly.pdbx_strand_id
1 'polypeptide(L)'
;TAAPAEEAPAAETAAEATMTKLNLNTVSGDELLATIPDFGNRMVREFQEYRPYVSIQQFRREIGKYVDDTQVAFYEEYVYVPVNVNDSDAATLMQIPGVDEAAADALLAARPYDTNDAFLQTLAEVAPGVDQTVAQAYLETE
;
A
#
# COMPACT_ATOMS: atom_id res chain seq x y z
N THR A 1 -48.88 -26.94 2.54
CA THR A 1 -48.18 -25.78 1.97
C THR A 1 -46.83 -25.72 2.63
N ALA A 2 -45.78 -26.21 1.96
CA ALA A 2 -44.41 -26.20 2.47
C ALA A 2 -43.68 -25.02 1.82
N ALA A 3 -42.94 -24.25 2.64
CA ALA A 3 -42.15 -23.11 2.23
C ALA A 3 -40.98 -23.55 1.32
N PRO A 4 -40.60 -22.75 0.31
CA PRO A 4 -39.33 -22.96 -0.39
C PRO A 4 -38.18 -22.47 0.49
N ALA A 5 -37.10 -23.25 0.51
CA ALA A 5 -35.80 -22.86 1.07
C ALA A 5 -35.16 -21.80 0.16
N GLU A 6 -34.72 -20.70 0.76
CA GLU A 6 -33.99 -19.65 0.07
C GLU A 6 -32.50 -20.01 0.07
N GLU A 7 -32.00 -20.22 -1.13
CA GLU A 7 -30.60 -20.50 -1.49
C GLU A 7 -29.73 -19.27 -1.17
N ALA A 8 -28.57 -19.50 -0.54
CA ALA A 8 -27.62 -18.46 -0.19
C ALA A 8 -27.07 -17.73 -1.44
N PRO A 9 -26.71 -16.44 -1.35
CA PRO A 9 -25.64 -15.91 -2.17
C PRO A 9 -24.30 -16.07 -1.44
N ALA A 10 -23.39 -16.79 -2.08
CA ALA A 10 -21.97 -16.73 -1.80
C ALA A 10 -21.53 -15.26 -1.80
N ALA A 11 -20.77 -14.86 -0.77
CA ALA A 11 -20.10 -13.58 -0.75
C ALA A 11 -19.02 -13.62 -1.83
N GLU A 12 -19.38 -13.10 -3.00
CA GLU A 12 -18.50 -12.72 -4.08
C GLU A 12 -17.49 -11.73 -3.49
N THR A 13 -16.26 -12.18 -3.28
CA THR A 13 -15.13 -11.31 -2.98
C THR A 13 -14.98 -10.39 -4.18
N ALA A 14 -15.59 -9.21 -4.10
CA ALA A 14 -15.46 -8.18 -5.09
C ALA A 14 -13.96 -7.86 -5.20
N ALA A 15 -13.36 -8.24 -6.33
CA ALA A 15 -12.06 -7.74 -6.70
C ALA A 15 -12.19 -6.22 -6.82
N GLU A 16 -11.78 -5.50 -5.78
CA GLU A 16 -11.69 -4.04 -5.80
C GLU A 16 -10.76 -3.67 -6.95
N ALA A 17 -11.27 -2.85 -7.88
CA ALA A 17 -10.43 -2.24 -8.90
C ALA A 17 -9.45 -1.28 -8.20
N THR A 18 -8.26 -1.77 -7.88
CA THR A 18 -7.21 -0.98 -7.23
C THR A 18 -6.72 0.09 -8.19
N MET A 19 -7.01 1.35 -7.88
CA MET A 19 -6.36 2.50 -8.49
C MET A 19 -4.84 2.41 -8.23
N THR A 20 -4.03 2.69 -9.25
CA THR A 20 -2.57 2.74 -9.09
C THR A 20 -2.19 3.89 -8.17
N LYS A 21 -1.69 3.57 -6.98
CA LYS A 21 -1.20 4.57 -6.02
C LYS A 21 0.08 5.25 -6.53
N LEU A 22 0.31 6.46 -6.04
CA LEU A 22 1.46 7.30 -6.38
C LEU A 22 2.62 7.04 -5.42
N ASN A 23 3.82 6.85 -5.96
CA ASN A 23 5.03 6.66 -5.16
C ASN A 23 5.38 7.96 -4.43
N LEU A 24 5.30 7.96 -3.10
CA LEU A 24 5.56 9.14 -2.26
C LEU A 24 6.94 9.74 -2.44
N ASN A 25 7.94 8.94 -2.82
CA ASN A 25 9.33 9.38 -2.94
C ASN A 25 9.63 10.01 -4.31
N THR A 26 8.83 9.75 -5.34
CA THR A 26 9.12 10.19 -6.72
C THR A 26 8.02 11.03 -7.37
N VAL A 27 6.77 10.95 -6.90
CA VAL A 27 5.65 11.68 -7.50
C VAL A 27 5.89 13.19 -7.54
N SER A 28 5.51 13.86 -8.62
CA SER A 28 5.60 15.32 -8.71
C SER A 28 4.48 16.04 -7.95
N GLY A 29 4.68 17.33 -7.65
CA GLY A 29 3.63 18.15 -7.05
C GLY A 29 2.41 18.31 -7.97
N ASP A 30 2.63 18.43 -9.28
CA ASP A 30 1.55 18.57 -10.26
C ASP A 30 0.71 17.29 -10.35
N GLU A 31 1.33 16.11 -10.29
CA GLU A 31 0.62 14.83 -10.23
C GLU A 31 -0.22 14.72 -8.95
N LEU A 32 0.34 15.10 -7.79
CA LEU A 32 -0.43 15.10 -6.53
C LEU A 32 -1.67 16.00 -6.62
N LEU A 33 -1.52 17.21 -7.18
CA LEU A 33 -2.63 18.15 -7.38
C LEU A 33 -3.67 17.65 -8.38
N ALA A 34 -3.24 16.89 -9.39
CA ALA A 34 -4.13 16.35 -10.43
C ALA A 34 -4.88 15.09 -9.97
N THR A 35 -4.31 14.32 -9.03
CA THR A 35 -4.84 13.02 -8.64
C THR A 35 -5.63 13.03 -7.33
N ILE A 36 -5.20 13.79 -6.32
CA ILE A 36 -5.82 13.77 -5.00
C ILE A 36 -6.91 14.86 -4.94
N PRO A 37 -8.19 14.52 -4.70
CA PRO A 37 -9.25 15.50 -4.54
C PRO A 37 -8.97 16.47 -3.39
N ASP A 38 -9.33 17.74 -3.60
CA ASP A 38 -9.15 18.83 -2.62
C ASP A 38 -7.71 18.99 -2.09
N PHE A 39 -6.72 18.55 -2.87
CA PHE A 39 -5.31 18.66 -2.51
C PHE A 39 -4.75 20.05 -2.81
N GLY A 40 -4.00 20.62 -1.87
CA GLY A 40 -3.50 21.99 -1.94
C GLY A 40 -1.99 22.10 -2.05
N ASN A 41 -1.51 23.21 -2.63
CA ASN A 41 -0.07 23.55 -2.72
C ASN A 41 0.66 23.53 -1.37
N ARG A 42 -0.06 23.75 -0.25
CA ARG A 42 0.51 23.58 1.08
C ARG A 42 0.90 22.12 1.31
N MET A 43 -0.01 21.17 1.11
CA MET A 43 0.23 19.73 1.32
C MET A 43 1.26 19.16 0.34
N VAL A 44 1.33 19.68 -0.88
CA VAL A 44 2.43 19.35 -1.81
C VAL A 44 3.80 19.59 -1.17
N ARG A 45 3.98 20.74 -0.50
CA ARG A 45 5.24 21.05 0.20
C ARG A 45 5.48 20.11 1.36
N GLU A 46 4.47 19.86 2.20
CA GLU A 46 4.62 18.95 3.34
C GLU A 46 5.00 17.53 2.87
N PHE A 47 4.37 17.01 1.81
CA PHE A 47 4.68 15.70 1.25
C PHE A 47 6.13 15.62 0.78
N GLN A 48 6.63 16.66 0.10
CA GLN A 48 7.99 16.70 -0.43
C GLN A 48 9.05 16.93 0.65
N GLU A 49 8.72 17.66 1.72
CA GLU A 49 9.66 18.03 2.78
C GLU A 49 10.17 16.81 3.57
N TYR A 50 9.33 15.78 3.78
CA TYR A 50 9.71 14.58 4.52
C TYR A 50 10.31 13.47 3.66
N ARG A 51 10.55 13.70 2.36
CA ARG A 51 11.23 12.71 1.52
C ARG A 51 12.70 12.52 1.95
N PRO A 52 13.24 11.29 1.84
CA PRO A 52 12.52 10.06 1.52
C PRO A 52 11.69 9.54 2.70
N TYR A 53 10.49 9.05 2.41
CA TYR A 53 9.76 8.19 3.33
C TYR A 53 10.31 6.77 3.25
N VAL A 54 10.56 6.16 4.39
CA VAL A 54 10.99 4.75 4.51
C VAL A 54 9.93 3.87 5.16
N SER A 55 8.85 4.48 5.66
CA SER A 55 7.74 3.77 6.29
C SER A 55 6.42 4.52 6.10
N ILE A 56 5.34 3.79 5.84
CA ILE A 56 3.99 4.40 5.83
C ILE A 56 3.59 4.96 7.21
N GLN A 57 4.17 4.44 8.30
CA GLN A 57 3.97 5.00 9.64
C GLN A 57 4.67 6.35 9.81
N GLN A 58 5.81 6.55 9.14
CA GLN A 58 6.44 7.88 9.06
C GLN A 58 5.50 8.85 8.37
N PHE A 59 4.94 8.48 7.22
CA PHE A 59 3.94 9.30 6.52
C PHE A 59 2.78 9.71 7.43
N ARG A 60 2.12 8.74 8.08
CA ARG A 60 1.00 9.00 9.00
C ARG A 60 1.38 9.97 10.12
N ARG A 61 2.55 9.78 10.73
CA ARG A 61 3.05 10.63 11.84
C ARG A 61 3.39 12.04 11.39
N GLU A 62 4.10 12.19 10.27
CA GLU A 62 4.57 13.50 9.82
C GLU A 62 3.43 14.32 9.22
N ILE A 63 2.55 13.71 8.42
CA ILE A 63 1.40 14.39 7.80
C ILE A 63 0.29 14.66 8.82
N GLY A 64 0.10 13.80 9.82
CA GLY A 64 -0.84 14.01 10.93
C GLY A 64 -0.54 15.24 11.80
N LYS A 65 0.60 15.91 11.61
CA LYS A 65 0.87 17.23 12.24
C LYS A 65 0.09 18.37 11.59
N TYR A 66 -0.39 18.18 10.36
CA TYR A 66 -0.98 19.24 9.54
C TYR A 66 -2.47 19.03 9.26
N VAL A 67 -2.92 17.78 9.32
CA VAL A 67 -4.30 17.36 9.06
C VAL A 67 -4.71 16.30 10.09
N ASP A 68 -6.01 16.04 10.22
CA ASP A 68 -6.50 15.01 11.13
C ASP A 68 -6.35 13.58 10.57
N ASP A 69 -6.58 12.59 11.42
CA ASP A 69 -6.42 11.17 11.08
C ASP A 69 -7.33 10.74 9.92
N THR A 70 -8.53 11.33 9.79
CA THR A 70 -9.44 11.06 8.67
C THR A 70 -8.82 11.49 7.36
N GLN A 71 -8.22 12.69 7.34
CA GLN A 71 -7.58 13.23 6.16
C GLN A 71 -6.27 12.50 5.82
N VAL A 72 -5.51 12.05 6.83
CA VAL A 72 -4.34 11.17 6.61
C VAL A 72 -4.76 9.88 5.93
N ALA A 73 -5.78 9.20 6.46
CA ALA A 73 -6.27 7.95 5.92
C ALA A 73 -6.76 8.13 4.47
N PHE A 74 -7.46 9.23 4.18
CA PHE A 74 -7.86 9.57 2.82
C PHE A 74 -6.66 9.74 1.88
N TYR A 75 -5.61 10.46 2.28
CA TYR A 75 -4.42 10.61 1.43
C TYR A 75 -3.71 9.29 1.16
N GLU A 76 -3.69 8.39 2.15
CA GLU A 76 -3.09 7.07 2.05
C GLU A 76 -3.78 6.16 1.00
N GLU A 77 -5.02 6.45 0.61
CA GLU A 77 -5.69 5.77 -0.50
C GLU A 77 -5.02 6.05 -1.85
N TYR A 78 -4.33 7.19 -2.00
CA TYR A 78 -3.74 7.65 -3.26
C TYR A 78 -2.24 7.45 -3.35
N VAL A 79 -1.56 7.22 -2.24
CA VAL A 79 -0.10 7.22 -2.19
C VAL A 79 0.44 5.99 -1.46
N TYR A 80 1.67 5.62 -1.79
CA TYR A 80 2.38 4.56 -1.08
C TYR A 80 3.84 4.94 -0.83
N VAL A 81 4.41 4.37 0.23
CA VAL A 81 5.86 4.35 0.44
C VAL A 81 6.43 3.12 -0.26
N PRO A 82 7.42 3.26 -1.16
CA PRO A 82 8.09 2.14 -1.81
C PRO A 82 8.63 1.12 -0.80
N VAL A 83 8.43 -0.15 -1.11
CA VAL A 83 8.88 -1.26 -0.26
C VAL A 83 10.33 -1.57 -0.59
N ASN A 84 11.21 -1.23 0.34
CA ASN A 84 12.50 -1.90 0.47
C ASN A 84 12.28 -3.31 1.03
N VAL A 85 12.66 -4.35 0.29
CA VAL A 85 12.38 -5.76 0.64
C VAL A 85 13.06 -6.20 1.94
N ASN A 86 14.15 -5.55 2.34
CA ASN A 86 14.95 -5.90 3.52
C ASN A 86 14.75 -4.94 4.71
N ASP A 87 14.37 -3.69 4.45
CA ASP A 87 14.33 -2.65 5.49
C ASP A 87 12.93 -2.14 5.84
N SER A 88 11.91 -2.36 5.00
CA SER A 88 10.54 -1.86 5.26
C SER A 88 9.91 -2.50 6.50
N ASP A 89 9.05 -1.78 7.21
CA ASP A 89 8.26 -2.34 8.31
C ASP A 89 7.02 -3.11 7.82
N ALA A 90 6.37 -3.85 8.73
CA ALA A 90 5.17 -4.63 8.41
C ALA A 90 4.04 -3.78 7.81
N ALA A 91 3.79 -2.59 8.36
CA ALA A 91 2.75 -1.69 7.85
C ALA A 91 3.03 -1.24 6.41
N THR A 92 4.30 -1.05 6.06
CA THR A 92 4.74 -0.67 4.72
C THR A 92 4.60 -1.84 3.75
N LEU A 93 4.89 -3.08 4.18
CA LEU A 93 4.62 -4.29 3.40
C LEU A 93 3.13 -4.47 3.11
N MET A 94 2.27 -4.21 4.09
CA MET A 94 0.80 -4.32 3.95
C MET A 94 0.19 -3.27 3.01
N GLN A 95 0.96 -2.33 2.46
CA GLN A 95 0.49 -1.47 1.37
C GLN A 95 0.31 -2.24 0.06
N ILE A 96 1.02 -3.36 -0.11
CA ILE A 96 0.87 -4.25 -1.26
C ILE A 96 -0.55 -4.86 -1.20
N PRO A 97 -1.40 -4.65 -2.21
CA PRO A 97 -2.75 -5.19 -2.19
C PRO A 97 -2.77 -6.71 -1.99
N GLY A 98 -3.49 -7.15 -0.96
CA GLY A 98 -3.62 -8.57 -0.58
C GLY A 98 -2.56 -9.08 0.40
N VAL A 99 -1.61 -8.25 0.84
CA VAL A 99 -0.69 -8.60 1.94
C VAL A 99 -1.34 -8.25 3.29
N ASP A 100 -1.70 -9.28 4.04
CA ASP A 100 -2.17 -9.14 5.42
C ASP A 100 -1.02 -9.18 6.45
N GLU A 101 -1.36 -9.07 7.74
CA GLU A 101 -0.38 -9.06 8.83
C GLU A 101 0.42 -10.38 8.90
N ALA A 102 -0.24 -11.52 8.67
CA ALA A 102 0.41 -12.83 8.72
C ALA A 102 1.42 -13.00 7.56
N ALA A 103 1.05 -12.58 6.35
CA ALA A 103 1.94 -12.56 5.21
C ALA A 103 3.11 -11.58 5.42
N ALA A 104 2.85 -10.38 5.95
CA ALA A 104 3.89 -9.40 6.26
C ALA A 104 4.90 -9.95 7.27
N ASP A 105 4.46 -10.57 8.37
CA ASP A 105 5.33 -11.19 9.36
C ASP A 105 6.18 -12.33 8.76
N ALA A 106 5.59 -13.15 7.89
CA ALA A 106 6.31 -14.22 7.20
C ALA A 106 7.40 -13.66 6.26
N LEU A 107 7.13 -12.56 5.56
CA LEU A 107 8.11 -11.87 4.72
C LEU A 107 9.25 -11.26 5.56
N LEU A 108 8.93 -10.64 6.69
CA LEU A 108 9.94 -10.12 7.63
C LEU A 108 10.86 -11.23 8.14
N ALA A 109 10.30 -12.39 8.49
CA ALA A 109 11.05 -13.53 9.01
C ALA A 109 11.96 -14.20 7.96
N ALA A 110 11.63 -14.07 6.67
CA ALA A 110 12.38 -14.67 5.57
C ALA A 110 13.55 -13.79 5.08
N ARG A 111 13.73 -12.59 5.62
CA ARG A 111 14.86 -11.71 5.31
C ARG A 111 16.22 -12.33 5.69
N PRO A 112 17.31 -12.00 4.97
CA PRO A 112 17.36 -11.07 3.85
C PRO A 112 17.00 -11.71 2.50
N TYR A 113 16.52 -10.89 1.57
CA TYR A 113 16.32 -11.22 0.17
C TYR A 113 17.49 -10.71 -0.68
N ASP A 114 17.97 -11.55 -1.60
CA ASP A 114 19.04 -11.19 -2.52
C ASP A 114 18.59 -10.24 -3.64
N THR A 115 17.32 -10.35 -4.07
CA THR A 115 16.71 -9.55 -5.15
C THR A 115 15.22 -9.33 -4.89
N ASN A 116 14.63 -8.38 -5.62
CA ASN A 116 13.18 -8.19 -5.65
C ASN A 116 12.43 -9.45 -6.14
N ASP A 117 12.99 -10.19 -7.10
CA ASP A 117 12.40 -11.44 -7.58
C ASP A 117 12.36 -12.53 -6.49
N ALA A 118 13.37 -12.60 -5.63
CA ALA A 118 13.39 -13.53 -4.51
C ALA A 118 12.30 -13.17 -3.47
N PHE A 119 12.10 -11.89 -3.20
CA PHE A 119 11.00 -11.41 -2.35
C PHE A 119 9.63 -11.79 -2.95
N LEU A 120 9.43 -11.56 -4.25
CA LEU A 120 8.17 -11.87 -4.95
C LEU A 120 7.86 -13.38 -4.95
N GLN A 121 8.88 -14.24 -5.05
CA GLN A 121 8.71 -15.69 -4.90
C GLN A 121 8.20 -16.07 -3.51
N THR A 122 8.79 -15.52 -2.44
CA THR A 122 8.30 -15.76 -1.08
C THR A 122 6.90 -15.17 -0.88
N LEU A 123 6.61 -14.00 -1.43
CA LEU A 123 5.28 -13.40 -1.41
C LEU A 123 4.23 -14.32 -2.04
N ALA A 124 4.54 -14.95 -3.18
CA ALA A 124 3.64 -15.91 -3.82
C ALA A 124 3.34 -17.15 -2.95
N GLU A 125 4.28 -17.55 -2.09
CA GLU A 125 4.10 -18.69 -1.16
C GLU A 125 3.24 -18.31 0.04
N VAL A 126 3.46 -17.13 0.63
CA VAL A 126 2.78 -16.71 1.88
C VAL A 126 1.45 -16.00 1.63
N ALA A 127 1.27 -15.41 0.44
CA ALA A 127 0.06 -14.70 0.03
C ALA A 127 -0.30 -15.04 -1.43
N PRO A 128 -0.76 -16.28 -1.71
CA PRO A 128 -0.96 -16.78 -3.08
C PRO A 128 -2.04 -16.05 -3.89
N GLY A 129 -2.87 -15.21 -3.25
CA GLY A 129 -3.87 -14.37 -3.92
C GLY A 129 -3.34 -13.01 -4.41
N VAL A 130 -2.08 -12.65 -4.09
CA VAL A 130 -1.50 -11.37 -4.47
C VAL A 130 -1.09 -11.36 -5.94
N ASP A 131 -1.52 -10.34 -6.67
CA ASP A 131 -1.07 -10.09 -8.02
C ASP A 131 0.40 -9.65 -8.01
N GLN A 132 1.26 -10.46 -8.63
CA GLN A 132 2.71 -10.25 -8.63
C GLN A 132 3.14 -9.00 -9.42
N THR A 133 2.40 -8.64 -10.48
CA THR A 133 2.70 -7.43 -11.26
C THR A 133 2.35 -6.18 -10.46
N VAL A 134 1.22 -6.23 -9.75
CA VAL A 134 0.83 -5.15 -8.83
C VAL A 134 1.85 -5.07 -7.69
N ALA A 135 2.21 -6.18 -7.04
CA ALA A 135 3.19 -6.19 -5.96
C ALA A 135 4.56 -5.63 -6.39
N GLN A 136 5.05 -6.00 -7.58
CA GLN A 136 6.28 -5.48 -8.13
C GLN A 136 6.27 -3.95 -8.27
N ALA A 137 5.13 -3.34 -8.60
CA ALA A 137 5.01 -1.88 -8.73
C ALA A 137 5.16 -1.14 -7.39
N TYR A 138 5.00 -1.82 -6.25
CA TYR A 138 5.19 -1.24 -4.92
C TYR A 138 6.64 -1.31 -4.43
N LEU A 139 7.52 -2.10 -5.06
CA LEU A 139 8.89 -2.27 -4.60
C LEU A 139 9.79 -1.08 -4.96
N GLU A 140 10.80 -0.82 -4.13
CA GLU A 140 11.92 0.03 -4.52
C GLU A 140 12.65 -0.59 -5.73
N THR A 141 13.04 0.25 -6.68
CA THR A 141 13.84 -0.17 -7.83
C THR A 141 15.27 -0.47 -7.38
N GLU A 142 15.80 -1.65 -7.74
CA GLU A 142 17.20 -2.03 -7.52
C GLU A 142 18.20 -1.23 -8.39
#